data_AF-A0A351VCJ2-F1
#
_entry.id   AF-A0A351VCJ2-F1
#
_cell.length_a   1.000
_cell.length_b   1.000
_cell.length_c   1.000
_cell.angle_alpha   90.00
_cell.angle_beta   90.00
_cell.angle_gamma   90.00
#
_symmetry.space_group_name_H-M   'P 1'
#
loop_
_entity.id
_entity.type
_entity.pdbx_description
1 polymer ?
#
loop_
_entity_poly.entity_id
_entity_poly.type
_entity_poly.pdbx_seq_one_letter_code
_entity_poly.pdbx_strand_id
1 'polypeptide(L)'
;MKRRIYLGMALFSLAAAVLFYVLAEGKFLDLVPGPVSISEGTDLGQIEGQYAVYNVACPLVSFPDEYYSGDPDRVSRMAYVVYDEERQLFLKVVIPYSKISRFDRLLQAAGRSKELEEGFEDAKTSEEQPVKVSGSLLLLSDASKVSEITDALTTEKSKSDEDMNRLAMEQEKWYVLEDGKVQGFPVMDLWICAAAIVLNVVIMLFCLIGIIKFMVKGEKVPSGSGNSSVDKLLDRQRAWLNPWCMKGRERQILLGILFILGAPAAMTALGFAVGYTAMGVLTRHMPIGLCAGELCGLPVLIGTGIAFQPDKILKAYNENLAKAVPSQAEREALAEELLGTKQQWAVLEKRKENAEYAVLGERYWVTFSGDGNVTAVDADRVESIEPKEVSGQIRSGTVQMNYVHYEIRICYKNSERKKLRGFDMAISFQTVDAAGHFMTLARKRLGSRDEEI
;
A
#
# COMPACT_ATOMS: atom_id res chain seq x y z
N MET A 1 0.47 24.27 -8.81
CA MET A 1 0.50 23.28 -7.71
C MET A 1 0.78 21.86 -8.20
N LYS A 2 0.02 21.31 -9.16
CA LYS A 2 0.18 19.92 -9.66
C LYS A 2 1.61 19.57 -10.11
N ARG A 3 2.26 20.41 -10.92
CA ARG A 3 3.65 20.19 -11.38
C ARG A 3 4.66 20.05 -10.25
N ARG A 4 4.57 20.89 -9.21
CA ARG A 4 5.49 20.83 -8.04
C ARG A 4 5.29 19.54 -7.24
N ILE A 5 4.04 19.07 -7.13
CA ILE A 5 3.72 17.81 -6.45
C ILE A 5 4.28 16.62 -7.23
N TYR A 6 4.05 16.54 -8.56
CA TYR A 6 4.64 15.47 -9.39
C TYR A 6 6.16 15.47 -9.38
N LEU A 7 6.79 16.66 -9.41
CA LEU A 7 8.25 16.78 -9.33
C LEU A 7 8.78 16.30 -7.96
N GLY A 8 8.13 16.73 -6.87
CA GLY A 8 8.50 16.32 -5.52
C GLY A 8 8.37 14.81 -5.31
N MET A 9 7.27 14.21 -5.80
CA MET A 9 7.07 12.75 -5.75
C MET A 9 8.11 12.00 -6.59
N ALA A 10 8.42 12.49 -7.80
CA ALA A 10 9.45 11.87 -8.63
C ALA A 10 10.84 11.88 -7.98
N LEU A 11 11.22 13.01 -7.36
CA LEU A 11 12.49 13.12 -6.63
C LEU A 11 12.53 12.22 -5.40
N PHE A 12 11.44 12.16 -4.65
CA PHE A 12 11.32 11.29 -3.49
C PHE A 12 11.43 9.81 -3.89
N SER A 13 10.71 9.38 -4.92
CA SER A 13 10.78 8.00 -5.39
C SER A 13 12.14 7.65 -5.96
N LEU A 14 12.81 8.58 -6.64
CA LEU A 14 14.20 8.37 -7.08
C LEU A 14 15.14 8.19 -5.89
N ALA A 15 15.03 9.04 -4.86
CA ALA A 15 15.86 8.94 -3.67
C ALA A 15 15.63 7.61 -2.92
N ALA A 16 14.37 7.17 -2.80
CA ALA A 16 14.04 5.89 -2.19
C ALA A 16 14.58 4.70 -3.00
N ALA A 17 14.43 4.72 -4.33
CA ALA A 17 14.98 3.68 -5.20
C ALA A 17 16.51 3.60 -5.10
N VAL A 18 17.20 4.75 -5.08
CA VAL A 18 18.65 4.81 -4.91
C VAL A 18 19.06 4.30 -3.53
N LEU A 19 18.36 4.69 -2.46
CA LEU A 19 18.64 4.22 -1.10
C LEU A 19 18.56 2.70 -1.02
N PHE A 20 17.48 2.08 -1.49
CA PHE A 20 17.34 0.62 -1.44
C PHE A 20 18.30 -0.09 -2.39
N TYR A 21 18.63 0.52 -3.53
CA TYR A 21 19.66 -0.02 -4.42
C TYR A 21 21.02 -0.06 -3.74
N VAL A 22 21.40 1.02 -3.03
CA VAL A 22 22.64 1.07 -2.25
C VAL A 22 22.61 0.09 -1.09
N LEU A 23 21.51 -0.03 -0.35
CA LEU A 23 21.36 -1.00 0.75
C LEU A 23 21.43 -2.46 0.26
N ALA A 24 20.85 -2.74 -0.91
CA ALA A 24 20.94 -4.04 -1.55
C ALA A 24 22.32 -4.30 -2.19
N GLU A 25 23.16 -3.27 -2.34
CA GLU A 25 24.61 -3.32 -2.63
C GLU A 25 25.04 -4.42 -3.61
N GLY A 26 24.42 -4.52 -4.78
CA GLY A 26 24.75 -5.56 -5.77
C GLY A 26 24.45 -7.00 -5.35
N LYS A 27 24.11 -7.29 -4.08
CA LYS A 27 23.74 -8.61 -3.53
C LYS A 27 22.53 -9.20 -4.26
N PHE A 28 21.67 -8.36 -4.80
CA PHE A 28 20.59 -8.79 -5.68
C PHE A 28 21.10 -9.34 -7.02
N LEU A 29 22.17 -8.77 -7.58
CA LEU A 29 22.78 -9.27 -8.82
C LEU A 29 23.38 -10.65 -8.62
N ASP A 30 23.86 -10.98 -7.41
CA ASP A 30 24.32 -12.33 -7.06
C ASP A 30 23.17 -13.34 -6.91
N LEU A 31 21.96 -12.84 -6.57
CA LEU A 31 20.76 -13.67 -6.43
C LEU A 31 20.11 -14.01 -7.78
N VAL A 32 20.15 -13.09 -8.75
CA VAL A 32 19.51 -13.22 -10.08
C VAL A 32 19.95 -14.46 -10.87
N PRO A 33 21.26 -14.79 -11.00
CA PRO A 33 21.69 -15.96 -11.75
C PRO A 33 21.38 -17.29 -11.02
N GLY A 34 20.97 -17.23 -9.76
CA GLY A 34 20.76 -18.39 -8.90
C GLY A 34 22.05 -18.87 -8.23
N PRO A 35 21.95 -19.83 -7.29
CA PRO A 35 23.10 -20.31 -6.54
C PRO A 35 24.05 -21.12 -7.43
N VAL A 36 25.33 -20.82 -7.34
CA VAL A 36 26.40 -21.58 -7.99
C VAL A 36 26.61 -22.90 -7.24
N SER A 37 26.59 -24.03 -7.94
CA SER A 37 26.85 -25.32 -7.29
C SER A 37 28.32 -25.47 -6.96
N ILE A 38 28.62 -25.73 -5.68
CA ILE A 38 29.97 -26.12 -5.26
C ILE A 38 30.20 -27.54 -5.82
N SER A 39 30.89 -27.61 -6.96
CA SER A 39 31.10 -28.85 -7.73
C SER A 39 32.44 -29.47 -7.38
N GLU A 40 32.61 -30.78 -7.61
CA GLU A 40 33.88 -31.50 -7.40
C GLU A 40 35.07 -30.75 -8.01
N GLY A 41 36.16 -30.58 -7.24
CA GLY A 41 37.37 -29.89 -7.67
C GLY A 41 37.34 -28.36 -7.68
N THR A 42 36.24 -27.73 -7.26
CA THR A 42 36.17 -26.26 -7.15
C THR A 42 36.91 -25.77 -5.90
N ASP A 43 37.87 -24.87 -6.08
CA ASP A 43 38.53 -24.17 -4.97
C ASP A 43 37.55 -23.19 -4.30
N LEU A 44 37.35 -23.34 -3.00
CA LEU A 44 36.45 -22.49 -2.21
C LEU A 44 36.85 -21.00 -2.27
N GLY A 45 38.15 -20.71 -2.43
CA GLY A 45 38.63 -19.34 -2.62
C GLY A 45 38.10 -18.66 -3.88
N GLN A 46 37.75 -19.42 -4.93
CA GLN A 46 37.23 -18.86 -6.18
C GLN A 46 35.74 -18.51 -6.12
N ILE A 47 35.01 -19.12 -5.19
CA ILE A 47 33.57 -18.92 -4.96
C ILE A 47 33.29 -18.13 -3.68
N GLU A 48 34.33 -17.63 -3.01
CA GLU A 48 34.20 -16.74 -1.87
C GLU A 48 33.36 -15.49 -2.22
N GLY A 49 32.40 -15.16 -1.35
CA GLY A 49 31.45 -14.07 -1.53
C GLY A 49 30.25 -14.38 -2.43
N GLN A 50 30.31 -15.43 -3.25
CA GLN A 50 29.23 -15.79 -4.18
C GLN A 50 28.09 -16.52 -3.47
N TYR A 51 26.87 -16.39 -4.02
CA TYR A 51 25.74 -17.18 -3.59
C TYR A 51 25.87 -18.60 -4.14
N ALA A 52 26.04 -19.58 -3.25
CA ALA A 52 26.36 -20.95 -3.59
C ALA A 52 25.35 -21.95 -3.01
N VAL A 53 25.27 -23.13 -3.63
CA VAL A 53 24.54 -24.28 -3.10
C VAL A 53 25.52 -25.41 -2.78
N TYR A 54 25.40 -25.96 -1.58
CA TYR A 54 26.21 -27.05 -1.06
C TYR A 54 25.32 -28.21 -0.60
N ASN A 55 25.74 -29.43 -0.91
CA ASN A 55 25.04 -30.64 -0.48
C ASN A 55 25.76 -31.21 0.74
N VAL A 56 25.17 -31.02 1.93
CA VAL A 56 25.75 -31.51 3.18
C VAL A 56 25.53 -33.01 3.31
N ALA A 57 26.61 -33.79 3.33
CA ALA A 57 26.57 -35.24 3.50
C ALA A 57 27.06 -35.70 4.89
N CYS A 58 28.19 -35.16 5.38
CA CYS A 58 28.84 -35.63 6.60
C CYS A 58 28.97 -34.53 7.67
N PRO A 59 27.89 -34.20 8.42
CA PRO A 59 28.00 -33.35 9.60
C PRO A 59 28.66 -34.10 10.76
N LEU A 60 29.60 -33.44 11.45
CA LEU A 60 30.41 -34.04 12.52
C LEU A 60 29.98 -33.60 13.92
N VAL A 61 29.54 -32.36 14.08
CA VAL A 61 29.07 -31.82 15.36
C VAL A 61 28.08 -30.69 15.14
N SER A 62 27.19 -30.46 16.10
CA SER A 62 26.27 -29.33 16.11
C SER A 62 26.35 -28.54 17.41
N PHE A 63 26.15 -27.22 17.32
CA PHE A 63 26.12 -26.32 18.47
C PHE A 63 25.23 -25.08 18.20
N PRO A 64 24.71 -24.42 19.25
CA PRO A 64 23.91 -23.20 19.08
C PRO A 64 24.74 -22.05 18.49
N ASP A 65 24.27 -21.43 17.39
CA ASP A 65 24.94 -20.26 16.78
C ASP A 65 24.34 -18.93 17.27
N GLU A 66 23.02 -18.89 17.45
CA GLU A 66 22.33 -17.70 17.92
C GLU A 66 21.05 -18.06 18.68
N TYR A 67 20.78 -17.35 19.77
CA TYR A 67 19.56 -17.45 20.57
C TYR A 67 18.56 -16.34 20.20
N TYR A 68 17.27 -16.56 20.45
CA TYR A 68 16.26 -15.53 20.22
C TYR A 68 16.52 -14.31 21.11
N SER A 69 16.44 -13.11 20.52
CA SER A 69 16.57 -11.86 21.26
C SER A 69 15.53 -11.80 22.39
N GLY A 70 16.01 -11.70 23.63
CA GLY A 70 15.17 -11.64 24.85
C GLY A 70 14.92 -12.98 25.53
N ASP A 71 15.41 -14.10 24.99
CA ASP A 71 15.28 -15.43 25.60
C ASP A 71 16.59 -16.25 25.40
N PRO A 72 17.46 -16.32 26.43
CA PRO A 72 18.76 -16.98 26.33
C PRO A 72 18.66 -18.51 26.27
N ASP A 73 17.50 -19.10 26.53
CA ASP A 73 17.32 -20.55 26.53
C ASP A 73 16.77 -21.06 25.18
N ARG A 74 16.28 -20.16 24.34
CA ARG A 74 15.65 -20.52 23.06
C ARG A 74 16.58 -20.29 21.89
N VAL A 75 17.12 -21.37 21.33
CA VAL A 75 17.97 -21.32 20.14
C VAL A 75 17.17 -20.90 18.90
N SER A 76 17.70 -19.93 18.16
CA SER A 76 17.15 -19.44 16.90
C SER A 76 17.85 -20.04 15.68
N ARG A 77 19.17 -20.24 15.76
CA ARG A 77 20.02 -20.80 14.71
C ARG A 77 20.98 -21.84 15.29
N MET A 78 21.17 -22.94 14.56
CA MET A 78 22.14 -23.99 14.88
C MET A 78 23.27 -23.97 13.85
N ALA A 79 24.49 -24.12 14.32
CA ALA A 79 25.65 -24.39 13.50
C ALA A 79 25.95 -25.89 13.46
N TYR A 80 26.40 -26.36 12.31
CA TYR A 80 26.94 -27.69 12.08
C TYR A 80 28.32 -27.55 11.48
N VAL A 81 29.28 -28.33 11.99
CA VAL A 81 30.58 -28.49 11.34
C VAL A 81 30.47 -29.68 10.41
N VAL A 82 30.77 -29.46 9.13
CA VAL A 82 30.64 -30.47 8.08
C VAL A 82 32.01 -30.77 7.53
N TYR A 83 32.30 -32.05 7.33
CA TYR A 83 33.50 -32.50 6.65
C TYR A 83 33.18 -32.87 5.21
N ASP A 84 33.98 -32.35 4.29
CA ASP A 84 33.91 -32.64 2.87
C ASP A 84 35.04 -33.62 2.53
N GLU A 85 34.72 -34.92 2.45
CA GLU A 85 35.70 -35.97 2.20
C GLU A 85 36.41 -35.80 0.84
N GLU A 86 35.71 -35.32 -0.18
CA GLU A 86 36.27 -35.16 -1.53
C GLU A 86 37.35 -34.09 -1.56
N ARG A 87 37.18 -33.02 -0.77
CA ARG A 87 38.08 -31.87 -0.73
C ARG A 87 38.98 -31.83 0.50
N GLN A 88 38.78 -32.77 1.43
CA GLN A 88 39.49 -32.86 2.71
C GLN A 88 39.45 -31.54 3.49
N LEU A 89 38.27 -30.90 3.56
CA LEU A 89 38.09 -29.60 4.20
C LEU A 89 36.86 -29.54 5.11
N PHE A 90 36.86 -28.56 6.00
CA PHE A 90 35.80 -28.33 6.98
C PHE A 90 35.05 -27.03 6.70
N LEU A 91 33.72 -27.11 6.80
CA LEU A 91 32.79 -26.00 6.57
C LEU A 91 31.90 -25.80 7.79
N LYS A 92 31.67 -24.54 8.18
CA LYS A 92 30.60 -24.19 9.12
C LYS A 92 29.32 -23.96 8.34
N VAL A 93 28.28 -24.73 8.63
CA VAL A 93 26.94 -24.57 8.03
C VAL A 93 25.99 -24.09 9.11
N VAL A 94 25.35 -22.94 8.90
CA VAL A 94 24.39 -22.38 9.86
C VAL A 94 22.98 -22.47 9.28
N ILE A 95 22.07 -23.06 10.05
CA ILE A 95 20.67 -23.23 9.65
C ILE A 95 19.69 -22.69 10.69
N PRO A 96 18.47 -22.29 10.27
CA PRO A 96 17.40 -21.98 11.21
C PRO A 96 17.02 -23.19 12.07
N TYR A 97 16.71 -22.99 13.35
CA TYR A 97 16.31 -24.06 14.27
C TYR A 97 15.11 -24.88 13.74
N SER A 98 14.21 -24.26 12.96
CA SER A 98 13.07 -24.94 12.34
C SER A 98 13.45 -26.02 11.32
N LYS A 99 14.70 -26.05 10.84
CA LYS A 99 15.19 -26.99 9.81
C LYS A 99 16.14 -28.07 10.36
N ILE A 100 16.37 -28.13 11.67
CA ILE A 100 17.38 -29.02 12.29
C ILE A 100 17.10 -30.51 12.07
N SER A 101 15.82 -30.89 11.96
CA SER A 101 15.42 -32.31 11.95
C SER A 101 16.03 -33.15 10.82
N ARG A 102 16.46 -32.54 9.72
CA ARG A 102 17.16 -33.24 8.63
C ARG A 102 18.66 -33.36 8.90
N PHE A 103 19.26 -32.33 9.49
CA PHE A 103 20.68 -32.31 9.85
C PHE A 103 20.97 -33.20 11.05
N ASP A 104 20.10 -33.21 12.06
CA ASP A 104 20.24 -34.10 13.22
C ASP A 104 20.13 -35.56 12.81
N ARG A 105 19.32 -35.88 11.80
CA ARG A 105 19.26 -37.23 11.21
C ARG A 105 20.57 -37.62 10.52
N LEU A 106 21.14 -36.72 9.71
CA LEU A 106 22.44 -36.95 9.09
C LEU A 106 23.56 -37.09 10.13
N LEU A 107 23.58 -36.26 11.17
CA LEU A 107 24.57 -36.32 12.25
C LEU A 107 24.45 -37.61 13.06
N GLN A 108 23.23 -38.10 13.29
CA GLN A 108 23.00 -39.41 13.92
C GLN A 108 23.46 -40.57 13.04
N ALA A 109 23.24 -40.49 11.72
CA ALA A 109 23.70 -41.49 10.76
C ALA A 109 25.23 -41.56 10.71
N ALA A 110 25.92 -40.41 10.66
CA ALA A 110 27.38 -40.31 10.66
C ALA A 110 28.04 -40.91 11.92
N GLY A 111 27.31 -41.00 13.03
CA GLY A 111 27.78 -41.58 14.29
C GLY A 111 27.48 -43.06 14.51
N ARG A 112 26.93 -43.78 13.52
CA ARG A 112 26.60 -45.21 13.65
C ARG A 112 27.86 -46.07 13.52
N SER A 113 27.95 -47.13 14.32
CA SER A 113 29.01 -48.14 14.21
C SER A 113 28.74 -49.07 13.02
N LYS A 114 29.81 -49.59 12.40
CA LYS A 114 29.72 -50.54 11.26
C LYS A 114 28.80 -51.74 11.51
N GLU A 115 28.69 -52.20 12.76
CA GLU A 115 27.82 -53.33 13.17
C GLU A 115 26.31 -52.98 13.16
N LEU A 116 25.95 -51.71 13.29
CA LEU A 116 24.56 -51.22 13.23
C LEU A 116 24.10 -50.87 11.80
N GLU A 117 25.05 -50.70 10.87
CA GLU A 117 24.77 -50.42 9.46
C GLU A 117 24.19 -51.62 8.70
N GLU A 118 24.61 -52.84 9.06
CA GLU A 118 24.20 -54.08 8.40
C GLU A 118 22.71 -54.43 8.62
N GLY A 119 22.07 -53.87 9.67
CA GLY A 119 20.66 -54.11 10.00
C GLY A 119 19.66 -53.11 9.40
N PHE A 120 20.13 -52.07 8.70
CA PHE A 120 19.33 -50.91 8.30
C PHE A 120 19.48 -50.51 6.82
N GLU A 121 19.88 -51.43 5.93
CA GLU A 121 20.09 -51.16 4.50
C GLU A 121 18.90 -50.46 3.81
N ASP A 122 17.66 -50.85 4.14
CA ASP A 122 16.45 -50.26 3.55
C ASP A 122 16.18 -48.80 3.99
N ALA A 123 16.62 -48.40 5.19
CA ALA A 123 16.46 -47.05 5.72
C ALA A 123 17.64 -46.12 5.37
N LYS A 124 18.81 -46.71 5.08
CA LYS A 124 20.08 -46.02 4.74
C LYS A 124 19.89 -45.01 3.60
N THR A 125 19.20 -45.42 2.54
CA THR A 125 18.95 -44.60 1.33
C THR A 125 18.06 -43.37 1.58
N SER A 126 17.25 -43.36 2.65
CA SER A 126 16.38 -42.23 3.01
C SER A 126 16.97 -41.33 4.09
N GLU A 127 17.84 -41.84 4.96
CA GLU A 127 18.41 -41.10 6.09
C GLU A 127 19.75 -40.42 5.75
N GLU A 128 20.54 -40.98 4.84
CA GLU A 128 21.84 -40.44 4.39
C GLU A 128 21.72 -39.49 3.18
N GLN A 129 20.51 -39.06 2.82
CA GLN A 129 20.34 -38.14 1.69
C GLN A 129 20.96 -36.78 1.99
N PRO A 130 21.88 -36.28 1.13
CA PRO A 130 22.52 -34.99 1.35
C PRO A 130 21.50 -33.86 1.47
N VAL A 131 21.70 -32.98 2.45
CA VAL A 131 20.82 -31.83 2.65
C VAL A 131 21.37 -30.62 1.89
N LYS A 132 20.56 -30.08 0.98
CA LYS A 132 20.91 -28.87 0.22
C LYS A 132 20.84 -27.64 1.10
N VAL A 133 21.91 -26.85 1.10
CA VAL A 133 22.00 -25.54 1.75
C VAL A 133 22.35 -24.51 0.70
N SER A 134 21.67 -23.37 0.71
CA SER A 134 21.95 -22.28 -0.21
C SER A 134 22.24 -20.99 0.55
N GLY A 135 23.44 -20.47 0.40
CA GLY A 135 23.93 -19.30 1.14
C GLY A 135 25.13 -18.66 0.46
N SER A 136 25.52 -17.46 0.86
CA SER A 136 26.84 -16.93 0.45
C SER A 136 27.94 -17.62 1.22
N LEU A 137 28.97 -18.09 0.51
CA LEU A 137 30.17 -18.63 1.13
C LEU A 137 31.04 -17.47 1.62
N LEU A 138 31.20 -17.32 2.93
CA LEU A 138 31.95 -16.22 3.52
C LEU A 138 33.17 -16.75 4.28
N LEU A 139 34.31 -16.07 4.14
CA LEU A 139 35.50 -16.37 4.93
C LEU A 139 35.27 -15.98 6.40
N LEU A 140 35.48 -16.93 7.30
CA LEU A 140 35.38 -16.75 8.74
C LEU A 140 36.69 -16.12 9.24
N SER A 141 36.72 -14.78 9.29
CA SER A 141 37.92 -14.04 9.72
C SER A 141 38.02 -13.86 11.25
N ASP A 142 36.96 -14.22 11.98
CA ASP A 142 36.90 -14.04 13.43
C ASP A 142 37.51 -15.25 14.15
N ALA A 143 38.70 -15.04 14.74
CA ALA A 143 39.43 -16.07 15.48
C ALA A 143 38.61 -16.68 16.64
N SER A 144 37.71 -15.93 17.26
CA SER A 144 36.85 -16.44 18.35
C SER A 144 35.84 -17.48 17.84
N LYS A 145 35.28 -17.26 16.64
CA LYS A 145 34.37 -18.20 16.01
C LYS A 145 35.09 -19.44 15.48
N VAL A 146 36.34 -19.31 15.05
CA VAL A 146 37.17 -20.48 14.70
C VAL A 146 37.43 -21.31 15.96
N SER A 147 37.78 -20.67 17.09
CA SER A 147 37.97 -21.35 18.37
C SER A 147 36.73 -22.13 18.81
N GLU A 148 35.54 -21.55 18.66
CA GLU A 148 34.27 -22.21 18.99
C GLU A 148 34.05 -23.48 18.15
N ILE A 149 34.38 -23.43 16.86
CA ILE A 149 34.30 -24.59 15.96
C ILE A 149 35.28 -25.68 16.38
N THR A 150 36.53 -25.32 16.66
CA THR A 150 37.56 -26.27 17.07
C THR A 150 37.25 -26.88 18.43
N ASP A 151 36.74 -26.09 19.37
CA ASP A 151 36.31 -26.58 20.68
C ASP A 151 35.16 -27.58 20.52
N ALA A 152 34.16 -27.27 19.68
CA ALA A 152 33.04 -28.18 19.40
C ALA A 152 33.50 -29.53 18.84
N LEU A 153 34.49 -29.53 17.92
CA LEU A 153 35.06 -30.75 17.33
C LEU A 153 35.78 -31.63 18.36
N THR A 154 36.35 -31.05 19.42
CA THR A 154 37.05 -31.81 20.49
C THR A 154 36.13 -32.37 21.57
N THR A 155 34.83 -32.05 21.53
CA THR A 155 33.87 -32.57 22.51
C THR A 155 33.49 -34.04 22.25
N GLU A 156 33.10 -34.77 23.30
CA GLU A 156 32.60 -36.15 23.20
C GLU A 156 31.35 -36.31 22.30
N LYS A 157 30.68 -35.21 21.96
CA LYS A 157 29.52 -35.19 21.07
C LYS A 157 29.91 -35.19 19.59
N SER A 158 31.16 -34.85 19.27
CA SER A 158 31.69 -34.86 17.92
C SER A 158 31.80 -36.29 17.38
N LYS A 159 31.57 -36.43 16.08
CA LYS A 159 31.76 -37.68 15.32
C LYS A 159 33.08 -37.70 14.54
N SER A 160 33.96 -36.70 14.74
CA SER A 160 35.29 -36.66 14.15
C SER A 160 36.22 -37.71 14.74
N ASP A 161 37.10 -38.26 13.91
CA ASP A 161 38.22 -39.09 14.35
C ASP A 161 39.49 -38.24 14.61
N GLU A 162 40.56 -38.89 15.10
CA GLU A 162 41.82 -38.21 15.41
C GLU A 162 42.47 -37.55 14.18
N ASP A 163 42.35 -38.18 13.00
CA ASP A 163 42.91 -37.67 11.76
C ASP A 163 42.12 -36.44 11.25
N MET A 164 40.79 -36.47 11.30
CA MET A 164 39.92 -35.32 11.02
C MET A 164 40.18 -34.16 11.98
N ASN A 165 40.35 -34.44 13.27
CA ASN A 165 40.71 -33.41 14.25
C ASN A 165 42.06 -32.77 13.93
N ARG A 166 43.06 -33.55 13.50
CA ARG A 166 44.35 -33.00 13.03
C ARG A 166 44.16 -32.12 11.80
N LEU A 167 43.44 -32.61 10.77
CA LEU A 167 43.18 -31.86 9.54
C LEU A 167 42.44 -30.54 9.80
N ALA A 168 41.46 -30.54 10.71
CA ALA A 168 40.73 -29.34 11.10
C ALA A 168 41.65 -28.28 11.75
N MET A 169 42.62 -28.71 12.57
CA MET A 169 43.57 -27.82 13.24
C MET A 169 44.64 -27.27 12.28
N GLU A 170 44.95 -28.00 11.21
CA GLU A 170 45.89 -27.58 10.15
C GLU A 170 45.24 -26.68 9.10
N GLN A 171 43.90 -26.55 9.09
CA GLN A 171 43.17 -25.75 8.12
C GLN A 171 43.37 -24.23 8.33
N GLU A 172 44.02 -23.58 7.36
CA GLU A 172 44.32 -22.15 7.41
C GLU A 172 43.10 -21.24 7.21
N LYS A 173 42.12 -21.67 6.40
CA LYS A 173 40.94 -20.87 6.03
C LYS A 173 39.66 -21.58 6.39
N TRP A 174 38.81 -20.92 7.17
CA TRP A 174 37.48 -21.41 7.52
C TRP A 174 36.41 -20.65 6.74
N TYR A 175 35.44 -21.38 6.22
CA TYR A 175 34.30 -20.79 5.51
C TYR A 175 32.99 -21.09 6.23
N VAL A 176 32.06 -20.13 6.16
CA VAL A 176 30.71 -20.29 6.66
C VAL A 176 29.69 -20.15 5.53
N LEU A 177 28.68 -21.03 5.57
CA LEU A 177 27.52 -21.00 4.70
C LEU A 177 26.26 -20.88 5.56
N GLU A 178 25.59 -19.72 5.50
CA GLU A 178 24.33 -19.51 6.22
C GLU A 178 23.14 -19.77 5.29
N ASP A 179 22.28 -20.72 5.65
CA ASP A 179 21.12 -21.10 4.84
C ASP A 179 20.13 -19.94 4.65
N GLY A 180 19.77 -19.68 3.40
CA GLY A 180 18.79 -18.66 3.02
C GLY A 180 19.30 -17.22 3.13
N LYS A 181 20.62 -17.01 3.20
CA LYS A 181 21.23 -15.67 3.27
C LYS A 181 22.25 -15.41 2.16
N VAL A 182 22.23 -14.19 1.63
CA VAL A 182 23.23 -13.67 0.68
C VAL A 182 24.01 -12.56 1.36
N GLN A 183 25.32 -12.76 1.50
CA GLN A 183 26.24 -11.85 2.20
C GLN A 183 25.72 -11.42 3.59
N GLY A 184 25.13 -12.36 4.34
CA GLY A 184 24.55 -12.12 5.67
C GLY A 184 23.11 -11.60 5.69
N PHE A 185 22.52 -11.24 4.54
CA PHE A 185 21.15 -10.76 4.44
C PHE A 185 20.17 -11.88 4.08
N PRO A 186 19.02 -12.00 4.76
CA PRO A 186 17.97 -12.92 4.35
C PRO A 186 17.52 -12.66 2.91
N VAL A 187 17.41 -13.72 2.10
CA VAL A 187 16.96 -13.61 0.69
C VAL A 187 15.62 -12.89 0.57
N MET A 188 14.70 -13.10 1.52
CA MET A 188 13.39 -12.43 1.52
C MET A 188 13.50 -10.92 1.72
N ASP A 189 14.44 -10.44 2.54
CA ASP A 189 14.63 -9.01 2.78
C ASP A 189 15.19 -8.33 1.52
N LEU A 190 16.06 -9.01 0.78
CA LEU A 190 16.54 -8.54 -0.52
C LEU A 190 15.42 -8.44 -1.55
N TRP A 191 14.51 -9.44 -1.61
CA TRP A 191 13.33 -9.38 -2.47
C TRP A 191 12.37 -8.23 -2.11
N ILE A 192 12.20 -7.96 -0.82
CA ILE A 192 11.39 -6.83 -0.34
C ILE A 192 12.01 -5.50 -0.82
N CYS A 193 13.32 -5.34 -0.68
CA CYS A 193 14.04 -4.17 -1.21
C CYS A 193 13.88 -4.04 -2.72
N ALA A 194 14.06 -5.15 -3.47
CA ALA A 194 13.89 -5.16 -4.92
C ALA A 194 12.48 -4.74 -5.35
N ALA A 195 11.45 -5.25 -4.68
CA ALA A 195 10.06 -4.86 -4.93
C ALA A 195 9.84 -3.34 -4.68
N ALA A 196 10.42 -2.80 -3.60
CA ALA A 196 10.34 -1.38 -3.29
C ALA A 196 11.04 -0.52 -4.35
N ILE A 197 12.22 -0.94 -4.84
CA ILE A 197 12.94 -0.28 -5.94
C ILE A 197 12.07 -0.24 -7.19
N VAL A 198 11.55 -1.40 -7.62
CA VAL A 198 10.73 -1.51 -8.84
C VAL A 198 9.50 -0.61 -8.74
N LEU A 199 8.78 -0.66 -7.62
CA LEU A 199 7.61 0.18 -7.39
C LEU A 199 7.96 1.67 -7.48
N ASN A 200 9.05 2.10 -6.85
CA ASN A 200 9.50 3.49 -6.87
C ASN A 200 9.92 3.96 -8.26
N VAL A 201 10.59 3.11 -9.05
CA VAL A 201 10.90 3.41 -10.45
C VAL A 201 9.63 3.59 -11.27
N VAL A 202 8.63 2.72 -11.09
CA VAL A 202 7.33 2.84 -11.77
C VAL A 202 6.62 4.15 -11.40
N ILE A 203 6.61 4.51 -10.11
CA ILE A 203 6.02 5.76 -9.62
C ILE A 203 6.73 6.97 -10.22
N MET A 204 8.06 6.96 -10.25
CA MET A 204 8.87 8.01 -10.85
C MET A 204 8.52 8.17 -12.34
N LEU A 205 8.47 7.08 -13.10
CA LEU A 205 8.11 7.09 -14.52
C LEU A 205 6.70 7.65 -14.74
N PHE A 206 5.73 7.23 -13.93
CA PHE A 206 4.37 7.75 -13.98
C PHE A 206 4.33 9.27 -13.72
N CYS A 207 5.07 9.75 -12.73
CA CYS A 207 5.19 11.18 -12.42
C CYS A 207 5.83 11.97 -13.57
N LEU A 208 6.89 11.43 -14.18
CA LEU A 208 7.55 12.05 -15.34
C LEU A 208 6.60 12.17 -16.54
N ILE A 209 5.85 11.11 -16.85
CA ILE A 209 4.80 11.13 -17.90
C ILE A 209 3.74 12.19 -17.57
N GLY A 210 3.33 12.30 -16.31
CA GLY A 210 2.41 13.34 -15.83
C GLY A 210 2.93 14.76 -16.07
N ILE A 211 4.22 15.00 -15.81
CA ILE A 211 4.88 16.29 -16.06
C ILE A 211 4.93 16.61 -17.55
N ILE A 212 5.32 15.64 -18.40
CA ILE A 212 5.38 15.81 -19.85
C ILE A 212 4.01 16.15 -20.43
N LYS A 213 2.95 15.42 -20.03
CA LYS A 213 1.57 15.71 -20.45
C LYS A 213 1.13 17.13 -20.06
N PHE A 214 1.62 17.65 -18.93
CA PHE A 214 1.33 19.01 -18.50
C PHE A 214 2.12 20.07 -19.29
N MET A 215 3.33 19.76 -19.76
CA MET A 215 4.08 20.67 -20.64
C MET A 215 3.48 20.75 -22.05
N VAL A 216 2.93 19.65 -22.56
CA VAL A 216 2.32 19.59 -23.90
C VAL A 216 0.92 20.20 -23.92
N LYS A 217 0.13 20.02 -22.85
CA LYS A 217 -1.14 20.72 -22.70
C LYS A 217 -0.87 22.12 -22.14
N GLY A 218 -0.64 23.08 -23.03
CA GLY A 218 -0.68 24.50 -22.69
C GLY A 218 -1.94 24.83 -21.87
N GLU A 219 -1.83 25.82 -20.98
CA GLU A 219 -2.94 26.30 -20.15
C GLU A 219 -4.19 26.44 -21.02
N LYS A 220 -5.18 25.56 -20.79
CA LYS A 220 -6.50 25.77 -21.35
C LYS A 220 -7.02 27.02 -20.68
N VAL A 221 -7.01 28.12 -21.43
CA VAL A 221 -7.82 29.30 -21.12
C VAL A 221 -9.23 28.76 -20.80
N PRO A 222 -9.78 29.08 -19.62
CA PRO A 222 -11.14 28.66 -19.31
C PRO A 222 -12.03 29.16 -20.43
N SER A 223 -12.80 28.26 -21.02
CA SER A 223 -13.83 28.58 -22.00
C SER A 223 -14.89 29.42 -21.30
N GLY A 224 -14.61 30.71 -21.15
CA GLY A 224 -15.46 31.71 -20.54
C GLY A 224 -15.90 32.66 -21.62
N SER A 225 -17.08 32.40 -22.18
CA SER A 225 -18.14 33.36 -22.52
C SER A 225 -19.03 32.73 -23.60
N GLY A 226 -19.72 31.65 -23.25
CA GLY A 226 -20.91 31.31 -24.01
C GLY A 226 -21.96 32.39 -23.76
N ASN A 227 -22.62 32.87 -24.82
CA ASN A 227 -23.68 33.88 -24.70
C ASN A 227 -24.94 33.33 -24.01
N SER A 228 -25.00 32.02 -23.70
CA SER A 228 -26.16 31.35 -23.12
C SER A 228 -26.36 31.69 -21.63
N SER A 229 -27.60 31.64 -21.17
CA SER A 229 -27.94 31.86 -19.77
C SER A 229 -27.51 30.68 -18.91
N VAL A 230 -27.50 29.46 -19.47
CA VAL A 230 -26.95 28.26 -18.82
C VAL A 230 -25.47 28.41 -18.50
N ASP A 231 -24.65 28.90 -19.45
CA ASP A 231 -23.21 29.09 -19.22
C ASP A 231 -22.95 30.10 -18.09
N LYS A 232 -23.70 31.21 -18.07
CA LYS A 232 -23.64 32.21 -16.99
C LYS A 232 -24.05 31.63 -15.64
N LEU A 233 -25.07 30.76 -15.60
CA LEU A 233 -25.51 30.09 -14.37
C LEU A 233 -24.42 29.16 -13.83
N LEU A 234 -23.77 28.39 -14.71
CA LEU A 234 -22.67 27.49 -14.35
C LEU A 234 -21.45 28.28 -13.86
N ASP A 235 -21.11 29.39 -14.52
CA ASP A 235 -20.02 30.26 -14.08
C ASP A 235 -20.30 30.89 -12.71
N ARG A 236 -21.55 31.21 -12.37
CA ARG A 236 -21.94 31.67 -11.03
C ARG A 236 -21.62 30.64 -9.93
N GLN A 237 -21.62 29.34 -10.25
CA GLN A 237 -21.28 28.28 -9.28
C GLN A 237 -19.80 28.29 -8.89
N ARG A 238 -18.91 28.85 -9.73
CA ARG A 238 -17.47 28.95 -9.43
C ARG A 238 -17.20 29.66 -8.09
N ALA A 239 -18.05 30.62 -7.72
CA ALA A 239 -17.89 31.44 -6.51
C ALA A 239 -17.80 30.62 -5.22
N TRP A 240 -18.61 29.57 -5.08
CA TRP A 240 -18.58 28.69 -3.92
C TRP A 240 -17.77 27.41 -4.16
N LEU A 241 -17.73 26.93 -5.40
CA LEU A 241 -17.08 25.68 -5.78
C LEU A 241 -15.54 25.79 -5.72
N ASN A 242 -14.96 26.92 -6.16
CA ASN A 242 -13.51 27.13 -6.13
C ASN A 242 -12.93 27.06 -4.71
N PRO A 243 -13.44 27.80 -3.71
CA PRO A 243 -12.96 27.69 -2.34
C PRO A 243 -13.15 26.29 -1.73
N TRP A 244 -14.26 25.62 -2.02
CA TRP A 244 -14.53 24.28 -1.51
C TRP A 244 -13.58 23.24 -2.12
N CYS A 245 -13.40 23.25 -3.43
CA CYS A 245 -12.45 22.38 -4.13
C CYS A 245 -11.00 22.60 -3.66
N MET A 246 -10.60 23.85 -3.41
CA MET A 246 -9.27 24.16 -2.89
C MET A 246 -9.05 23.52 -1.51
N LYS A 247 -9.98 23.71 -0.57
CA LYS A 247 -9.90 23.10 0.78
C LYS A 247 -9.96 21.57 0.73
N GLY A 248 -10.83 21.00 -0.11
CA GLY A 248 -10.93 19.56 -0.31
C GLY A 248 -9.62 18.97 -0.85
N ARG A 249 -9.01 19.63 -1.84
CA ARG A 249 -7.72 19.22 -2.41
C ARG A 249 -6.60 19.29 -1.38
N GLU A 250 -6.49 20.37 -0.60
CA GLU A 250 -5.48 20.50 0.45
C GLU A 250 -5.60 19.37 1.48
N ARG A 251 -6.81 19.05 1.91
CA ARG A 251 -7.07 18.00 2.90
C ARG A 251 -6.69 16.63 2.39
N GLN A 252 -7.02 16.32 1.14
CA GLN A 252 -6.67 15.04 0.54
C GLN A 252 -5.18 14.93 0.19
N ILE A 253 -4.52 16.05 -0.18
CA ILE A 253 -3.06 16.10 -0.31
C ILE A 253 -2.40 15.77 1.02
N LEU A 254 -2.85 16.41 2.11
CA LEU A 254 -2.34 16.13 3.44
C LEU A 254 -2.53 14.66 3.83
N LEU A 255 -3.70 14.10 3.55
CA LEU A 255 -3.98 12.68 3.81
C LEU A 255 -3.05 11.76 3.01
N GLY A 256 -2.84 12.03 1.72
CA GLY A 256 -1.92 11.27 0.88
C GLY A 256 -0.47 11.34 1.38
N ILE A 257 -0.01 12.52 1.81
CA ILE A 257 1.32 12.70 2.42
C ILE A 257 1.44 11.91 3.73
N LEU A 258 0.41 11.95 4.57
CA LEU A 258 0.38 11.18 5.83
C LEU A 258 0.50 9.68 5.59
N PHE A 259 -0.11 9.13 4.53
CA PHE A 259 0.09 7.72 4.18
C PHE A 259 1.53 7.45 3.70
N ILE A 260 2.04 8.26 2.77
CA ILE A 260 3.36 8.06 2.16
C ILE A 260 4.49 8.16 3.19
N LEU A 261 4.42 9.10 4.13
CA LEU A 261 5.46 9.30 5.15
C LEU A 261 5.17 8.56 6.46
N GLY A 262 3.90 8.44 6.83
CA GLY A 262 3.49 7.83 8.09
C GLY A 262 3.68 6.31 8.09
N ALA A 263 3.41 5.62 6.99
CA ALA A 263 3.58 4.17 6.93
C ALA A 263 5.05 3.71 7.07
N PRO A 264 6.04 4.30 6.35
CA PRO A 264 7.46 4.03 6.60
C PRO A 264 7.88 4.31 8.05
N ALA A 265 7.45 5.46 8.60
CA ALA A 265 7.81 5.85 9.96
C ALA A 265 7.25 4.87 11.00
N ALA A 266 5.98 4.48 10.86
CA ALA A 266 5.33 3.51 11.74
C ALA A 266 6.00 2.13 11.66
N MET A 267 6.31 1.64 10.46
CA MET A 267 6.99 0.35 10.29
C MET A 267 8.43 0.40 10.82
N THR A 268 9.14 1.51 10.63
CA THR A 268 10.49 1.72 11.18
C THR A 268 10.46 1.68 12.71
N ALA A 269 9.53 2.39 13.34
CA ALA A 269 9.34 2.39 14.78
C ALA A 269 8.98 0.99 15.32
N LEU A 270 8.08 0.27 14.61
CA LEU A 270 7.73 -1.10 14.94
C LEU A 270 8.94 -2.04 14.87
N GLY A 271 9.77 -1.92 13.84
CA GLY A 271 10.97 -2.74 13.68
C GLY A 271 11.94 -2.58 14.87
N PHE A 272 12.20 -1.34 15.29
CA PHE A 272 13.02 -1.10 16.49
C PHE A 272 12.35 -1.57 17.77
N ALA A 273 11.02 -1.41 17.91
CA ALA A 273 10.29 -1.89 19.09
C ALA A 273 10.33 -3.41 19.25
N VAL A 274 10.42 -4.16 18.15
CA VAL A 274 10.55 -5.63 18.14
C VAL A 274 12.03 -6.07 18.33
N GLY A 275 12.98 -5.13 18.41
CA GLY A 275 14.39 -5.43 18.68
C GLY A 275 15.23 -5.75 17.44
N TYR A 276 14.77 -5.40 16.23
CA TYR A 276 15.58 -5.53 15.02
C TYR A 276 16.76 -4.55 15.04
N THR A 277 17.90 -4.97 14.49
CA THR A 277 19.05 -4.09 14.25
C THR A 277 18.70 -2.98 13.25
N ALA A 278 19.43 -1.86 13.29
CA ALA A 278 19.22 -0.76 12.36
C ALA A 278 19.23 -1.22 10.88
N MET A 279 20.17 -2.10 10.53
CA MET A 279 20.24 -2.67 9.19
C MET A 279 19.02 -3.54 8.86
N GLY A 280 18.56 -4.40 9.79
CA GLY A 280 17.35 -5.21 9.59
C GLY A 280 16.06 -4.37 9.50
N VAL A 281 16.01 -3.21 10.17
CA VAL A 281 14.90 -2.26 10.00
C VAL A 281 14.94 -1.62 8.62
N LEU A 282 16.12 -1.23 8.14
CA LEU A 282 16.31 -0.58 6.84
C LEU A 282 16.05 -1.52 5.65
N THR A 283 16.39 -2.81 5.75
CA THR A 283 16.21 -3.76 4.64
C THR A 283 14.86 -4.47 4.62
N ARG A 284 14.12 -4.45 5.73
CA ARG A 284 12.81 -5.12 5.83
C ARG A 284 11.67 -4.17 6.12
N HIS A 285 11.71 -3.49 7.26
CA HIS A 285 10.55 -2.76 7.78
C HIS A 285 10.29 -1.45 7.03
N MET A 286 11.35 -0.68 6.78
CA MET A 286 11.27 0.57 6.03
C MET A 286 10.71 0.36 4.60
N PRO A 287 11.23 -0.57 3.78
CA PRO A 287 10.70 -0.79 2.43
C PRO A 287 9.25 -1.32 2.44
N ILE A 288 8.86 -2.18 3.39
CA ILE A 288 7.45 -2.58 3.56
C ILE A 288 6.58 -1.35 3.83
N GLY A 289 6.98 -0.50 4.78
CA GLY A 289 6.24 0.71 5.12
C GLY A 289 6.14 1.68 3.95
N LEU A 290 7.20 1.81 3.14
CA LEU A 290 7.17 2.62 1.92
C LEU A 290 6.20 2.08 0.88
N CYS A 291 6.27 0.79 0.55
CA CYS A 291 5.35 0.17 -0.38
C CYS A 291 3.89 0.33 0.08
N ALA A 292 3.61 0.10 1.37
CA ALA A 292 2.27 0.28 1.92
C ALA A 292 1.80 1.75 1.85
N GLY A 293 2.68 2.69 2.18
CA GLY A 293 2.39 4.12 2.11
C GLY A 293 2.11 4.60 0.68
N GLU A 294 2.86 4.09 -0.29
CA GLU A 294 2.69 4.39 -1.71
C GLU A 294 1.40 3.79 -2.28
N LEU A 295 1.11 2.52 -1.98
CA LEU A 295 -0.10 1.83 -2.44
C LEU A 295 -1.38 2.50 -1.91
N CYS A 296 -1.36 3.05 -0.71
CA CYS A 296 -2.51 3.75 -0.13
C CYS A 296 -2.54 5.25 -0.47
N GLY A 297 -1.40 5.92 -0.41
CA GLY A 297 -1.30 7.38 -0.54
C GLY A 297 -1.36 7.88 -1.98
N LEU A 298 -0.77 7.17 -2.95
CA LEU A 298 -0.78 7.62 -4.34
C LEU A 298 -2.18 7.63 -4.98
N PRO A 299 -3.04 6.60 -4.80
CA PRO A 299 -4.41 6.66 -5.30
C PRO A 299 -5.18 7.84 -4.72
N VAL A 300 -4.98 8.16 -3.44
CA VAL A 300 -5.57 9.34 -2.80
C VAL A 300 -5.10 10.61 -3.52
N LEU A 301 -3.78 10.79 -3.70
CA LEU A 301 -3.21 11.96 -4.37
C LEU A 301 -3.70 12.12 -5.82
N ILE A 302 -3.76 11.03 -6.57
CA ILE A 302 -4.26 11.03 -7.96
C ILE A 302 -5.77 11.32 -7.98
N GLY A 303 -6.54 10.68 -7.09
CA GLY A 303 -7.98 10.87 -6.94
C GLY A 303 -8.38 12.30 -6.58
N THR A 304 -7.56 13.03 -5.80
CA THR A 304 -7.78 14.46 -5.50
C THR A 304 -7.92 15.29 -6.77
N GLY A 305 -7.11 14.96 -7.78
CA GLY A 305 -7.10 15.62 -9.06
C GLY A 305 -8.33 15.29 -9.91
N ILE A 306 -9.12 14.29 -9.55
CA ILE A 306 -10.34 13.93 -10.29
C ILE A 306 -11.57 14.50 -9.59
N ALA A 307 -11.68 14.34 -8.28
CA ALA A 307 -12.86 14.72 -7.50
C ALA A 307 -12.98 16.24 -7.27
N PHE A 308 -11.87 16.96 -7.03
CA PHE A 308 -11.89 18.38 -6.66
C PHE A 308 -11.41 19.30 -7.79
N GLN A 309 -11.93 19.09 -9.01
CA GLN A 309 -11.70 19.97 -10.16
C GLN A 309 -12.98 20.73 -10.52
N PRO A 310 -13.03 22.06 -10.31
CA PRO A 310 -14.20 22.87 -10.62
C PRO A 310 -14.70 22.68 -12.05
N ASP A 311 -13.83 22.72 -13.05
CA ASP A 311 -14.25 22.60 -14.46
C ASP A 311 -14.86 21.23 -14.79
N LYS A 312 -14.41 20.15 -14.13
CA LYS A 312 -15.02 18.81 -14.31
C LYS A 312 -16.41 18.74 -13.67
N ILE A 313 -16.57 19.33 -12.49
CA ILE A 313 -17.85 19.40 -11.78
C ILE A 313 -18.84 20.25 -12.58
N LEU A 314 -18.40 21.41 -13.11
CA LEU A 314 -19.23 22.25 -13.98
C LEU A 314 -19.64 21.54 -15.28
N LYS A 315 -18.73 20.75 -15.87
CA LYS A 315 -19.08 19.91 -17.02
C LYS A 315 -20.13 18.87 -16.65
N ALA A 316 -19.99 18.21 -15.51
CA ALA A 316 -20.97 17.26 -15.00
C ALA A 316 -22.32 17.92 -14.71
N TYR A 317 -22.33 19.15 -14.19
CA TYR A 317 -23.56 19.93 -14.04
C TYR A 317 -24.25 20.18 -15.36
N ASN A 318 -23.54 20.59 -16.41
CA ASN A 318 -24.15 20.78 -17.72
C ASN A 318 -24.76 19.48 -18.26
N GLU A 319 -24.01 18.38 -18.18
CA GLU A 319 -24.46 17.06 -18.64
C GLU A 319 -25.68 16.55 -17.84
N ASN A 320 -25.71 16.76 -16.51
CA ASN A 320 -26.80 16.31 -15.66
C ASN A 320 -28.02 17.24 -15.71
N LEU A 321 -27.81 18.55 -15.88
CA LEU A 321 -28.90 19.51 -16.13
C LEU A 321 -29.59 19.21 -17.47
N ALA A 322 -28.83 18.87 -18.51
CA ALA A 322 -29.37 18.41 -19.80
C ALA A 322 -30.20 17.12 -19.69
N LYS A 323 -29.87 16.23 -18.74
CA LYS A 323 -30.68 15.04 -18.46
C LYS A 323 -31.93 15.36 -17.65
N ALA A 324 -31.83 16.25 -16.67
CA ALA A 324 -32.94 16.65 -15.81
C ALA A 324 -33.99 17.46 -16.56
N VAL A 325 -33.56 18.36 -17.46
CA VAL A 325 -34.41 19.20 -18.30
C VAL A 325 -33.95 19.06 -19.76
N PRO A 326 -34.51 18.12 -20.55
CA PRO A 326 -34.02 17.84 -21.90
C PRO A 326 -34.20 19.00 -22.89
N SER A 327 -35.28 19.77 -22.74
CA SER A 327 -35.59 20.91 -23.62
C SER A 327 -34.56 22.04 -23.46
N GLN A 328 -33.94 22.46 -24.56
CA GLN A 328 -32.98 23.58 -24.54
C GLN A 328 -33.66 24.90 -24.15
N ALA A 329 -34.84 25.19 -24.71
CA ALA A 329 -35.58 26.41 -24.39
C ALA A 329 -35.97 26.47 -22.91
N GLU A 330 -36.36 25.33 -22.34
CA GLU A 330 -36.70 25.23 -20.92
C GLU A 330 -35.47 25.38 -20.01
N ARG A 331 -34.31 24.83 -20.43
CA ARG A 331 -33.03 25.03 -19.74
C ARG A 331 -32.58 26.48 -19.71
N GLU A 332 -32.72 27.22 -20.82
CA GLU A 332 -32.40 28.65 -20.85
C GLU A 332 -33.35 29.45 -19.96
N ALA A 333 -34.66 29.17 -19.99
CA ALA A 333 -35.64 29.83 -19.14
C ALA A 333 -35.37 29.59 -17.65
N LEU A 334 -35.09 28.34 -17.28
CA LEU A 334 -34.65 27.97 -15.93
C LEU A 334 -33.39 28.73 -15.53
N ALA A 335 -32.40 28.82 -16.42
CA ALA A 335 -31.15 29.50 -16.11
C ALA A 335 -31.32 31.01 -15.93
N GLU A 336 -32.14 31.66 -16.75
CA GLU A 336 -32.46 33.08 -16.63
C GLU A 336 -33.14 33.40 -15.30
N GLU A 337 -34.12 32.58 -14.91
CA GLU A 337 -34.84 32.74 -13.64
C GLU A 337 -33.90 32.60 -12.43
N LEU A 338 -33.05 31.56 -12.41
CA LEU A 338 -32.11 31.33 -11.32
C LEU A 338 -31.02 32.40 -11.26
N LEU A 339 -30.62 32.97 -12.40
CA LEU A 339 -29.70 34.11 -12.45
C LEU A 339 -30.34 35.38 -11.88
N GLY A 340 -31.62 35.64 -12.17
CA GLY A 340 -32.39 36.74 -11.62
C GLY A 340 -32.73 36.58 -10.12
N THR A 341 -32.67 35.35 -9.61
CA THR A 341 -33.00 35.05 -8.22
C THR A 341 -31.98 35.62 -7.23
N LYS A 342 -32.48 36.40 -6.26
CA LYS A 342 -31.67 37.00 -5.18
C LYS A 342 -31.07 35.92 -4.28
N GLN A 343 -29.87 36.16 -3.78
CA GLN A 343 -29.10 35.20 -2.98
C GLN A 343 -29.78 34.77 -1.66
N GLN A 344 -30.73 35.55 -1.14
CA GLN A 344 -31.55 35.18 0.04
C GLN A 344 -32.43 33.93 -0.19
N TRP A 345 -32.65 33.55 -1.46
CA TRP A 345 -33.38 32.34 -1.84
C TRP A 345 -32.45 31.16 -2.13
N ALA A 346 -31.19 31.24 -1.69
CA ALA A 346 -30.20 30.19 -1.87
C ALA A 346 -29.77 29.61 -0.53
N VAL A 347 -29.56 28.30 -0.51
CA VAL A 347 -29.04 27.54 0.64
C VAL A 347 -27.70 26.95 0.24
N LEU A 348 -26.68 27.14 1.06
CA LEU A 348 -25.33 26.61 0.80
C LEU A 348 -24.85 25.81 2.00
N GLU A 349 -24.81 24.50 1.86
CA GLU A 349 -24.19 23.60 2.82
C GLU A 349 -22.78 23.25 2.34
N LYS A 350 -21.76 23.54 3.18
CA LYS A 350 -20.37 23.14 2.91
C LYS A 350 -19.89 22.19 3.99
N ARG A 351 -19.65 20.94 3.64
CA ARG A 351 -19.02 19.94 4.50
C ARG A 351 -17.66 19.54 3.94
N LYS A 352 -16.97 18.69 4.72
CA LYS A 352 -15.64 18.17 4.38
C LYS A 352 -15.65 17.38 3.07
N GLU A 353 -16.67 16.53 2.90
CA GLU A 353 -16.70 15.50 1.86
C GLU A 353 -17.78 15.77 0.81
N ASN A 354 -18.79 16.57 1.15
CA ASN A 354 -19.83 17.01 0.24
C ASN A 354 -20.07 18.52 0.38
N ALA A 355 -20.65 19.12 -0.65
CA ALA A 355 -21.21 20.46 -0.60
C ALA A 355 -22.47 20.48 -1.44
N GLU A 356 -23.48 21.19 -1.00
CA GLU A 356 -24.75 21.30 -1.69
C GLU A 356 -25.16 22.76 -1.74
N TYR A 357 -25.52 23.21 -2.93
CA TYR A 357 -25.98 24.56 -3.18
C TYR A 357 -27.35 24.50 -3.85
N ALA A 358 -28.36 24.95 -3.14
CA ALA A 358 -29.73 25.02 -3.63
C ALA A 358 -30.10 26.47 -3.94
N VAL A 359 -30.84 26.70 -5.03
CA VAL A 359 -31.45 27.99 -5.37
C VAL A 359 -32.92 27.77 -5.67
N LEU A 360 -33.78 28.55 -5.01
CA LEU A 360 -35.22 28.49 -5.15
C LEU A 360 -35.74 29.70 -5.94
N GLY A 361 -35.90 29.49 -7.25
CA GLY A 361 -36.64 30.40 -8.12
C GLY A 361 -38.13 30.46 -7.78
N GLU A 362 -38.87 31.21 -8.59
CA GLU A 362 -40.33 31.28 -8.54
C GLU A 362 -40.97 29.99 -9.05
N ARG A 363 -40.49 29.49 -10.20
CA ARG A 363 -40.96 28.27 -10.85
C ARG A 363 -39.93 27.15 -10.76
N TYR A 364 -38.64 27.42 -10.88
CA TYR A 364 -37.62 26.37 -10.87
C TYR A 364 -36.79 26.37 -9.58
N TRP A 365 -36.68 25.21 -8.93
CA TRP A 365 -35.75 25.01 -7.83
C TRP A 365 -34.66 24.04 -8.26
N VAL A 366 -33.40 24.40 -8.03
CA VAL A 366 -32.27 23.59 -8.46
C VAL A 366 -31.27 23.40 -7.34
N THR A 367 -30.77 22.18 -7.19
CA THR A 367 -29.66 21.86 -6.31
C THR A 367 -28.45 21.39 -7.10
N PHE A 368 -27.28 21.90 -6.73
CA PHE A 368 -25.98 21.57 -7.27
C PHE A 368 -25.13 20.93 -6.17
N SER A 369 -24.68 19.70 -6.38
CA SER A 369 -23.87 18.98 -5.39
C SER A 369 -22.39 18.93 -5.77
N GLY A 370 -21.50 18.82 -4.79
CA GLY A 370 -20.05 18.84 -4.96
C GLY A 370 -19.50 17.66 -5.77
N ASP A 371 -20.30 16.61 -5.96
CA ASP A 371 -19.99 15.44 -6.80
C ASP A 371 -20.43 15.59 -8.27
N GLY A 372 -21.06 16.72 -8.64
CA GLY A 372 -21.49 17.00 -10.00
C GLY A 372 -22.94 16.63 -10.32
N ASN A 373 -23.73 16.16 -9.34
CA ASN A 373 -25.15 15.92 -9.54
C ASN A 373 -25.96 17.23 -9.53
N VAL A 374 -27.08 17.21 -10.27
CA VAL A 374 -28.03 18.31 -10.36
C VAL A 374 -29.43 17.75 -10.23
N THR A 375 -30.21 18.30 -9.30
CA THR A 375 -31.64 18.02 -9.20
C THR A 375 -32.40 19.29 -9.55
N ALA A 376 -33.29 19.22 -10.54
CA ALA A 376 -34.17 20.31 -10.93
C ALA A 376 -35.62 19.94 -10.62
N VAL A 377 -36.33 20.87 -9.99
CA VAL A 377 -37.72 20.73 -9.56
C VAL A 377 -38.54 21.85 -10.16
N ASP A 378 -39.71 21.49 -10.71
CA ASP A 378 -40.71 22.44 -11.19
C ASP A 378 -41.73 22.69 -10.07
N ALA A 379 -41.64 23.87 -9.44
CA ALA A 379 -42.43 24.28 -8.28
C ALA A 379 -43.93 24.34 -8.58
N ASP A 380 -44.33 24.67 -9.82
CA ASP A 380 -45.75 24.75 -10.20
C ASP A 380 -46.45 23.38 -10.14
N ARG A 381 -45.64 22.33 -10.38
CA ARG A 381 -46.09 20.95 -10.34
C ARG A 381 -46.08 20.37 -8.94
N VAL A 382 -45.46 21.03 -7.95
CA VAL A 382 -45.38 20.50 -6.58
C VAL A 382 -46.77 20.45 -5.95
N GLU A 383 -47.11 19.28 -5.41
CA GLU A 383 -48.33 19.03 -4.63
C GLU A 383 -48.02 19.01 -3.13
N SER A 384 -46.98 18.28 -2.73
CA SER A 384 -46.56 18.20 -1.34
C SER A 384 -45.04 18.08 -1.21
N ILE A 385 -44.55 18.53 -0.07
CA ILE A 385 -43.14 18.41 0.32
C ILE A 385 -43.07 17.77 1.71
N GLU A 386 -42.40 16.63 1.80
CA GLU A 386 -42.28 15.85 3.03
C GLU A 386 -40.81 15.78 3.47
N PRO A 387 -40.45 16.32 4.65
CA PRO A 387 -39.13 16.12 5.22
C PRO A 387 -39.03 14.71 5.80
N LYS A 388 -37.92 14.03 5.53
CA LYS A 388 -37.61 12.72 6.11
C LYS A 388 -36.18 12.66 6.59
N GLU A 389 -36.01 12.31 7.85
CA GLU A 389 -34.72 11.89 8.36
C GLU A 389 -34.44 10.45 7.91
N VAL A 390 -33.30 10.26 7.23
CA VAL A 390 -32.85 8.95 6.78
C VAL A 390 -31.55 8.63 7.50
N SER A 391 -31.67 7.77 8.51
CA SER A 391 -30.55 7.16 9.20
C SER A 391 -30.28 5.77 8.65
N GLY A 392 -29.01 5.40 8.50
CA GLY A 392 -28.63 4.05 8.12
C GLY A 392 -27.26 3.67 8.66
N GLN A 393 -26.93 2.39 8.49
CA GLN A 393 -25.62 1.84 8.80
C GLN A 393 -24.96 1.33 7.54
N ILE A 394 -23.74 1.80 7.27
CA ILE A 394 -22.86 1.21 6.27
C ILE A 394 -21.76 0.46 7.01
N ARG A 395 -21.57 -0.81 6.65
CA ARG A 395 -20.46 -1.61 7.14
C ARG A 395 -19.29 -1.45 6.17
N SER A 396 -18.23 -0.79 6.63
CA SER A 396 -16.96 -0.73 5.91
C SER A 396 -15.97 -1.64 6.62
N GLY A 397 -15.88 -2.89 6.15
CA GLY A 397 -15.11 -3.95 6.80
C GLY A 397 -15.64 -4.33 8.19
N THR A 398 -14.84 -4.13 9.23
CA THR A 398 -15.20 -4.34 10.64
C THR A 398 -15.83 -3.12 11.31
N VAL A 399 -15.80 -1.95 10.67
CA VAL A 399 -16.32 -0.71 11.24
C VAL A 399 -17.75 -0.48 10.76
N GLN A 400 -18.68 -0.28 11.71
CA GLN A 400 -20.03 0.21 11.44
C GLN A 400 -20.02 1.74 11.46
N MET A 401 -20.38 2.34 10.34
CA MET A 401 -20.55 3.79 10.24
C MET A 401 -22.04 4.10 10.16
N ASN A 402 -22.53 4.81 11.18
CA ASN A 402 -23.87 5.38 11.15
C ASN A 402 -23.83 6.65 10.29
N TYR A 403 -24.78 6.79 9.38
CA TYR A 403 -24.99 8.03 8.66
C TYR A 403 -26.41 8.51 8.92
N VAL A 404 -26.55 9.83 9.02
CA VAL A 404 -27.84 10.52 9.08
C VAL A 404 -27.80 11.60 8.02
N HIS A 405 -28.82 11.61 7.16
CA HIS A 405 -29.05 12.69 6.22
C HIS A 405 -30.54 13.03 6.19
N TYR A 406 -30.85 14.24 5.77
CA TYR A 406 -32.19 14.79 5.75
C TYR A 406 -32.63 14.89 4.29
N GLU A 407 -33.59 14.06 3.91
CA GLU A 407 -34.15 14.00 2.57
C GLU A 407 -35.44 14.82 2.53
N ILE A 408 -35.54 15.74 1.59
CA ILE A 408 -36.74 16.51 1.30
C ILE A 408 -37.38 15.87 0.06
N ARG A 409 -38.49 15.18 0.27
CA ARG A 409 -39.22 14.45 -0.78
C ARG A 409 -40.26 15.35 -1.38
N ILE A 410 -40.30 15.37 -2.70
CA ILE A 410 -41.18 16.24 -3.48
C ILE A 410 -42.08 15.35 -4.33
N CYS A 411 -43.38 15.58 -4.20
CA CYS A 411 -44.43 14.90 -4.95
C CYS A 411 -45.08 15.88 -5.92
N TYR A 412 -45.22 15.48 -7.19
CA TYR A 412 -45.86 16.29 -8.21
C TYR A 412 -47.35 15.97 -8.37
N LYS A 413 -48.14 16.99 -8.70
CA LYS A 413 -49.56 16.89 -9.06
C LYS A 413 -49.74 15.91 -10.20
N ASN A 414 -50.71 15.00 -10.04
CA ASN A 414 -51.09 14.02 -11.06
C ASN A 414 -49.94 13.12 -11.56
N SER A 415 -48.89 12.90 -10.75
CA SER A 415 -47.86 11.92 -11.08
C SER A 415 -48.34 10.52 -10.69
N GLU A 416 -48.16 9.53 -11.57
CA GLU A 416 -48.18 8.14 -11.14
C GLU A 416 -46.90 7.89 -10.32
N ARG A 417 -47.00 8.11 -9.01
CA ARG A 417 -45.88 7.95 -8.07
C ARG A 417 -45.12 6.67 -8.40
N LYS A 418 -43.80 6.77 -8.58
CA LYS A 418 -42.97 5.59 -8.85
C LYS A 418 -43.16 4.57 -7.73
N LYS A 419 -43.78 3.42 -8.05
CA LYS A 419 -44.19 2.35 -7.11
C LYS A 419 -43.12 1.92 -6.10
N LEU A 420 -41.84 2.09 -6.41
CA LEU A 420 -40.70 1.72 -5.56
C LEU A 420 -40.20 2.83 -4.62
N ARG A 421 -40.44 4.12 -4.90
CA ARG A 421 -39.90 5.24 -4.10
C ARG A 421 -40.96 6.01 -3.33
N GLY A 422 -42.18 6.09 -3.84
CA GLY A 422 -43.28 6.82 -3.21
C GLY A 422 -43.23 8.35 -3.33
N PHE A 423 -42.22 8.89 -4.02
CA PHE A 423 -42.03 10.33 -4.31
C PHE A 423 -41.41 10.51 -5.71
N ASP A 424 -41.50 11.72 -6.28
CA ASP A 424 -41.01 12.02 -7.64
C ASP A 424 -39.56 12.49 -7.65
N MET A 425 -39.22 13.41 -6.75
CA MET A 425 -37.88 13.97 -6.59
C MET A 425 -37.48 13.99 -5.12
N ALA A 426 -36.18 13.93 -4.86
CA ALA A 426 -35.62 14.10 -3.52
C ALA A 426 -34.42 15.03 -3.56
N ILE A 427 -34.35 15.91 -2.57
CA ILE A 427 -33.21 16.76 -2.30
C ILE A 427 -32.67 16.35 -0.93
N SER A 428 -31.44 15.85 -0.89
CA SER A 428 -30.77 15.54 0.37
C SER A 428 -30.03 16.76 0.90
N PHE A 429 -29.88 16.82 2.23
CA PHE A 429 -28.94 17.66 2.97
C PHE A 429 -28.32 16.84 4.10
N GLN A 430 -27.10 17.19 4.52
CA GLN A 430 -26.43 16.50 5.64
C GLN A 430 -26.75 17.11 7.00
N THR A 431 -27.42 18.27 7.06
CA THR A 431 -27.82 18.93 8.30
C THR A 431 -29.29 19.27 8.37
N VAL A 432 -29.82 19.22 9.60
CA VAL A 432 -31.17 19.71 9.94
C VAL A 432 -31.28 21.18 9.58
N ASP A 433 -30.25 21.98 9.85
CA ASP A 433 -30.29 23.43 9.62
C ASP A 433 -30.42 23.78 8.14
N ALA A 434 -29.63 23.13 7.26
CA ALA A 434 -29.72 23.35 5.82
C ALA A 434 -31.05 22.84 5.25
N ALA A 435 -31.49 21.64 5.66
CA ALA A 435 -32.76 21.07 5.26
C ALA A 435 -33.94 21.95 5.73
N GLY A 436 -33.91 22.39 6.97
CA GLY A 436 -34.91 23.27 7.58
C GLY A 436 -34.96 24.62 6.87
N HIS A 437 -33.79 25.22 6.59
CA HIS A 437 -33.73 26.49 5.85
C HIS A 437 -34.28 26.34 4.43
N PHE A 438 -33.94 25.26 3.73
CA PHE A 438 -34.52 24.95 2.42
C PHE A 438 -36.04 24.81 2.52
N MET A 439 -36.55 24.04 3.50
CA MET A 439 -37.99 23.86 3.72
C MET A 439 -38.71 25.18 3.98
N THR A 440 -38.12 26.08 4.79
CA THR A 440 -38.70 27.41 5.05
C THR A 440 -38.78 28.23 3.76
N LEU A 441 -37.72 28.23 2.94
CA LEU A 441 -37.73 28.96 1.66
C LEU A 441 -38.71 28.35 0.66
N ALA A 442 -38.77 27.02 0.58
CA ALA A 442 -39.69 26.28 -0.29
C ALA A 442 -41.15 26.58 0.08
N ARG A 443 -41.50 26.48 1.36
CA ARG A 443 -42.83 26.86 1.87
C ARG A 443 -43.15 28.32 1.62
N LYS A 444 -42.18 29.24 1.72
CA LYS A 444 -42.41 30.65 1.41
C LYS A 444 -42.68 30.89 -0.08
N ARG A 445 -42.10 30.09 -0.99
CA ARG A 445 -42.39 30.13 -2.43
C ARG A 445 -43.75 29.53 -2.77
N LEU A 446 -44.16 28.47 -2.07
CA LEU A 446 -45.49 27.87 -2.22
C LEU A 446 -46.59 28.72 -1.55
N GLY A 447 -46.27 29.38 -0.44
CA GLY A 447 -47.10 30.21 0.44
C GLY A 447 -47.51 31.59 -0.10
N SER A 448 -47.73 31.70 -1.40
CA SER A 448 -48.75 32.59 -1.99
C SER A 448 -49.97 31.79 -2.50
N ARG A 449 -50.07 30.49 -2.18
CA ARG A 449 -51.18 29.59 -2.50
C ARG A 449 -51.62 28.68 -1.33
N ASP A 450 -51.01 28.80 -0.14
CA ASP A 450 -51.23 27.94 1.03
C ASP A 450 -51.96 28.67 2.19
N GLU A 451 -53.11 29.31 1.95
CA GLU A 451 -54.01 29.71 3.06
C GLU A 451 -55.03 28.61 3.44
N GLU A 452 -55.00 27.43 2.81
CA GLU A 452 -55.81 26.27 3.23
C GLU A 452 -55.02 24.96 3.12
N ILE A 453 -54.08 24.72 4.04
CA ILE A 453 -53.64 23.37 4.45
C ILE A 453 -53.47 23.33 5.97
#